data_AF-A0A7Y8SXK3-F1
#
_entry.id   AF-A0A7Y8SXK3-F1
#
_cell.length_a   1.000
_cell.length_b   1.000
_cell.length_c   1.000
_cell.angle_alpha   90.00
_cell.angle_beta   90.00
_cell.angle_gamma   90.00
#
_symmetry.space_group_name_H-M   'P 1'
#
loop_
_entity.id
_entity.type
_entity.pdbx_description
1 polymer ?
#
loop_
_entity_poly.entity_id
_entity_poly.type
_entity_poly.pdbx_seq_one_letter_code
_entity_poly.pdbx_strand_id
1 'polypeptide(L)'
;MGERQLLHLVFGGELKSLKGTEFKDPAKLHVVGVYPSYASAHEAWQGAARATVDNAHMRYFIVHIHRLLDPSVEVKAVKTRAKKPAAKAGAPARKPAAKRARK
;
A
#
# COMPACT_ATOMS: atom_id res chain seq x y z
N MET A 1 -13.21 -17.44 -27.24
CA MET A 1 -12.05 -17.06 -26.41
C MET A 1 -12.41 -15.77 -25.69
N GLY A 2 -12.94 -15.87 -24.47
CA GLY A 2 -13.31 -14.70 -23.67
C GLY A 2 -12.18 -14.37 -22.72
N GLU A 3 -11.19 -13.62 -23.19
CA GLU A 3 -10.15 -13.11 -22.30
C GLU A 3 -10.82 -12.15 -21.30
N ARG A 4 -10.70 -12.45 -20.01
CA ARG A 4 -11.25 -11.60 -18.95
C ARG A 4 -10.72 -10.18 -19.16
N GLN A 5 -11.62 -9.24 -19.41
CA GLN A 5 -11.27 -7.83 -19.60
C GLN A 5 -10.76 -7.26 -18.27
N LEU A 6 -9.45 -7.27 -18.07
CA LEU A 6 -8.81 -6.73 -16.88
C LEU A 6 -8.60 -5.23 -17.11
N LEU A 7 -9.61 -4.44 -16.76
CA LEU A 7 -9.54 -2.99 -16.82
C LEU A 7 -8.68 -2.45 -15.65
N HIS A 8 -7.72 -1.59 -16.00
CA HIS A 8 -6.82 -0.91 -15.07
C HIS A 8 -6.98 0.60 -15.21
N LEU A 9 -7.35 1.29 -14.13
CA LEU A 9 -7.44 2.75 -14.08
C LEU A 9 -6.18 3.31 -13.43
N VAL A 10 -5.60 4.30 -14.10
CA VAL A 10 -4.47 5.07 -13.57
C VAL A 10 -4.96 6.46 -13.22
N PHE A 11 -4.78 6.84 -11.96
CA PHE A 11 -5.11 8.18 -11.47
C PHE A 11 -4.09 8.61 -10.42
N GLY A 12 -4.00 9.90 -10.16
CA GLY A 12 -3.12 10.46 -9.15
C GLY A 12 -3.61 11.81 -8.66
N GLY A 13 -2.95 12.31 -7.63
CA GLY A 13 -3.31 13.58 -7.03
C GLY A 13 -2.35 13.96 -5.92
N GLU A 14 -2.54 15.16 -5.40
CA GLU A 14 -1.74 15.68 -4.30
C GLU A 14 -2.19 15.03 -2.98
N LEU A 15 -1.26 14.35 -2.30
CA LEU A 15 -1.50 13.75 -1.00
C LEU A 15 -1.32 14.77 0.12
N LYS A 16 -2.11 14.63 1.18
CA LYS A 16 -1.98 15.44 2.41
C LYS A 16 -0.71 15.11 3.19
N SER A 17 -0.23 13.87 3.06
CA SER A 17 1.00 13.40 3.70
C SER A 17 1.70 12.37 2.83
N LEU A 18 3.02 12.44 2.77
CA LEU A 18 3.87 11.52 2.00
C LEU A 18 3.75 10.05 2.42
N LYS A 19 3.29 9.80 3.66
CA LYS A 19 3.12 8.44 4.21
C LYS A 19 1.68 7.93 4.12
N GLY A 20 0.74 8.79 3.75
CA GLY A 20 -0.68 8.46 3.65
C GLY A 20 -1.10 8.16 2.22
N THR A 21 -2.37 7.78 2.08
CA THR A 21 -3.06 7.66 0.78
C THR A 21 -4.22 8.64 0.68
N GLU A 22 -4.27 9.61 1.59
CA GLU A 22 -5.35 10.58 1.69
C GLU A 22 -5.03 11.77 0.77
N PHE A 23 -5.90 11.99 -0.22
CA PHE A 23 -5.78 13.12 -1.13
C PHE A 23 -6.13 14.41 -0.40
N LYS A 24 -5.32 15.44 -0.60
CA LYS A 24 -5.55 16.76 -0.05
C LYS A 24 -6.76 17.43 -0.69
N ASP A 25 -6.92 17.25 -2.00
CA ASP A 25 -8.03 17.79 -2.78
C ASP A 25 -8.54 16.73 -3.77
N PRO A 26 -9.67 16.06 -3.46
CA PRO A 26 -10.26 15.06 -4.35
C PRO A 26 -10.85 15.66 -5.63
N ALA A 27 -11.13 16.97 -5.68
CA ALA A 27 -11.64 17.62 -6.89
C ALA A 27 -10.53 17.85 -7.93
N LYS A 28 -9.26 17.88 -7.50
CA LYS A 28 -8.08 18.06 -8.35
C LYS A 28 -7.35 16.74 -8.66
N LEU A 29 -8.08 15.63 -8.65
CA LEU A 29 -7.52 14.35 -9.07
C LEU A 29 -7.17 14.39 -10.57
N HIS A 30 -5.94 13.99 -10.88
CA HIS A 30 -5.47 13.82 -12.24
C HIS A 30 -5.73 12.38 -12.70
N VAL A 31 -6.65 12.24 -13.65
CA VAL A 31 -6.98 10.95 -14.27
C VAL A 31 -6.15 10.80 -15.54
N VAL A 32 -5.25 9.81 -15.57
CA VAL A 32 -4.38 9.55 -16.72
C VAL A 32 -5.14 8.79 -17.80
N GLY A 33 -5.91 7.78 -17.40
CA GLY A 33 -6.72 6.98 -18.31
C GLY A 33 -7.04 5.57 -17.82
N VAL A 34 -7.80 4.84 -18.64
CA VAL A 34 -8.17 3.44 -18.41
C VAL A 34 -7.52 2.57 -19.48
N TYR A 35 -6.91 1.47 -19.08
CA TYR A 35 -6.13 0.60 -19.95
C TYR A 35 -6.60 -0.87 -19.85
N PRO A 36 -6.51 -1.63 -20.96
CA PRO A 36 -6.94 -3.03 -21.02
C PRO A 36 -5.92 -4.02 -20.43
N SER A 37 -4.71 -3.57 -20.09
CA SER A 37 -3.64 -4.41 -19.53
C SER A 37 -2.87 -3.69 -18.43
N TYR A 38 -2.29 -4.45 -17.50
CA TYR A 38 -1.44 -3.89 -16.44
C TYR A 38 -0.17 -3.26 -17.03
N ALA A 39 0.40 -3.85 -18.09
CA ALA A 39 1.61 -3.34 -18.73
C ALA A 39 1.38 -1.92 -19.27
N SER A 40 0.32 -1.70 -20.05
CA SER A 40 -0.01 -0.38 -20.59
C SER A 40 -0.34 0.63 -19.49
N ALA A 41 -1.03 0.20 -18.43
CA ALA A 41 -1.30 1.05 -17.27
C ALA A 41 -0.01 1.46 -16.55
N HIS A 42 0.94 0.54 -16.41
CA HIS A 42 2.22 0.80 -15.76
C HIS A 42 3.08 1.79 -16.55
N GLU A 43 3.10 1.69 -17.88
CA GLU A 43 3.80 2.68 -18.72
C GLU A 43 3.20 4.08 -18.58
N ALA A 44 1.87 4.18 -18.61
CA ALA A 44 1.18 5.45 -18.40
C ALA A 44 1.43 6.04 -17.00
N TRP A 45 1.37 5.20 -15.96
CA TRP A 45 1.71 5.57 -14.59
C TRP A 45 3.15 6.06 -14.48
N GLN A 46 4.11 5.35 -15.10
CA GLN A 46 5.51 5.71 -15.07
C GLN A 46 5.77 7.05 -15.75
N GLY A 47 5.11 7.32 -16.88
CA GLY A 47 5.16 8.62 -17.57
C GLY A 47 4.64 9.74 -16.68
N ALA A 48 3.44 9.58 -16.13
CA ALA A 48 2.80 10.58 -15.27
C ALA A 48 3.58 10.82 -13.97
N ALA A 49 4.10 9.78 -13.33
CA ALA A 49 4.90 9.88 -12.11
C ALA A 49 6.27 10.53 -12.34
N ARG A 50 6.91 10.25 -13.48
CA ARG A 50 8.17 10.92 -13.86
C ARG A 50 7.97 12.39 -14.19
N ALA A 51 6.84 12.74 -14.80
CA ALA A 51 6.51 14.12 -15.14
C ALA A 51 6.28 15.00 -13.90
N THR A 52 5.86 14.42 -12.78
CA THR A 52 5.58 15.16 -11.52
C THR A 52 6.65 14.93 -10.45
N VAL A 53 7.92 14.72 -10.83
CA VAL A 53 9.00 14.46 -9.88
C VAL A 53 9.29 15.66 -8.97
N ASP A 54 8.98 16.86 -9.44
CA ASP A 54 9.16 18.13 -8.71
C ASP A 54 8.15 18.29 -7.57
N ASN A 55 6.95 17.72 -7.69
CA ASN A 55 5.92 17.77 -6.67
C ASN A 55 5.97 16.51 -5.79
N ALA A 56 6.63 16.63 -4.64
CA ALA A 56 6.79 15.52 -3.69
C ALA A 56 5.47 14.90 -3.20
N HIS A 57 4.37 15.67 -3.21
CA HIS A 57 3.07 15.21 -2.76
C HIS A 57 2.23 14.59 -3.89
N MET A 58 2.62 14.77 -5.16
CA MET A 58 1.95 14.11 -6.27
C MET A 58 2.27 12.62 -6.29
N ARG A 59 1.22 11.81 -6.17
CA ARG A 59 1.34 10.35 -6.23
C ARG A 59 0.29 9.79 -7.17
N TYR A 60 0.72 8.85 -8.01
CA TYR A 60 -0.15 8.10 -8.91
C TYR A 60 -0.32 6.65 -8.44
N PHE A 61 -1.50 6.11 -8.67
CA PHE A 61 -1.94 4.78 -8.30
C PHE A 61 -2.54 4.07 -9.52
N ILE A 62 -2.39 2.75 -9.54
CA ILE A 62 -3.01 1.86 -10.52
C ILE A 62 -4.04 1.01 -9.78
N VAL A 63 -5.32 1.12 -10.18
CA VAL A 63 -6.43 0.36 -9.59
C VAL A 63 -7.02 -0.62 -10.58
N HIS A 64 -7.26 -1.84 -10.10
CA HIS A 64 -7.82 -2.94 -10.85
C HIS A 64 -9.35 -2.91 -10.73
N ILE A 65 -10.03 -2.26 -11.68
CA ILE A 65 -11.49 -2.05 -11.59
C ILE A 65 -12.27 -3.36 -11.83
N HIS A 66 -11.67 -4.34 -12.51
CA HIS A 66 -12.33 -5.63 -12.78
C HIS A 66 -12.74 -6.42 -11.52
N ARG A 67 -12.25 -6.06 -10.32
CA ARG A 67 -12.71 -6.64 -9.03
C ARG A 67 -13.87 -5.88 -8.38
N LEU A 68 -14.20 -4.68 -8.87
CA LEU A 68 -15.18 -3.76 -8.31
C LEU A 68 -16.46 -3.62 -9.16
N LEU A 69 -16.43 -4.06 -10.42
CA LEU A 69 -17.57 -3.91 -11.36
C LEU A 69 -18.76 -4.81 -11.05
N ASP A 70 -18.60 -5.78 -10.16
CA ASP A 70 -19.67 -6.70 -9.78
C ASP A 70 -20.08 -6.38 -8.34
N PRO A 71 -21.10 -5.53 -8.13
CA PRO A 71 -21.56 -5.16 -6.79
C PRO A 71 -22.22 -6.34 -6.04
N SER A 72 -22.35 -7.51 -6.68
CA SER A 72 -22.92 -8.73 -6.10
C SER A 72 -21.87 -9.72 -5.58
N VAL A 73 -20.57 -9.47 -5.80
CA VAL A 73 -19.51 -10.28 -5.18
C VAL A 73 -19.10 -9.65 -3.86
N GLU A 74 -19.51 -10.29 -2.77
CA GLU A 74 -19.10 -9.96 -1.42
C GLU A 74 -17.59 -9.75 -1.35
N VAL A 75 -17.17 -8.53 -0.99
CA VAL A 75 -15.77 -8.15 -0.85
C VAL A 75 -15.18 -8.93 0.32
N LYS A 76 -14.55 -10.08 0.03
CA LYS A 76 -13.83 -10.84 1.07
C LYS A 76 -12.65 -10.00 1.57
N ALA A 77 -12.75 -9.56 2.81
CA ALA A 77 -11.73 -8.81 3.52
C ALA A 77 -10.37 -9.49 3.40
N VAL A 78 -9.40 -8.74 2.85
CA VAL A 78 -7.99 -9.15 2.82
C VAL A 78 -7.48 -9.27 4.25
N LYS A 79 -7.17 -10.49 4.69
CA LYS A 79 -6.35 -10.72 5.88
C LYS A 79 -4.95 -10.17 5.60
N THR A 80 -4.69 -8.95 6.05
CA THR A 80 -3.33 -8.43 6.20
C THR A 80 -2.54 -9.38 7.08
N ARG A 81 -1.49 -9.98 6.52
CA ARG A 81 -0.60 -10.88 7.23
C ARG A 81 0.15 -10.08 8.29
N ALA A 82 -0.32 -10.16 9.54
CA ALA A 82 0.34 -9.54 10.69
C ALA A 82 1.78 -10.07 10.78
N LYS A 83 2.73 -9.12 10.71
CA LYS A 83 4.16 -9.36 10.92
C LYS A 83 4.35 -9.82 12.38
N LYS A 84 4.79 -11.06 12.59
CA LYS A 84 5.16 -11.61 13.90
C LYS A 84 6.20 -10.68 14.55
N PRO A 85 5.99 -10.13 15.75
CA PRO A 85 7.02 -9.34 16.40
C PRO A 85 8.14 -10.27 16.85
N ALA A 86 9.37 -9.93 16.47
CA ALA A 86 10.57 -10.56 16.98
C ALA A 86 10.64 -10.33 18.50
N ALA A 87 10.59 -11.41 19.28
CA ALA A 87 10.79 -11.36 20.71
C ALA A 87 12.26 -10.99 21.00
N LYS A 88 12.47 -9.73 21.38
CA LYS A 88 13.71 -9.25 21.97
C LYS A 88 13.74 -9.74 23.43
N ALA A 89 14.32 -10.91 23.68
CA ALA A 89 14.60 -11.37 25.03
C ALA A 89 15.83 -10.61 25.57
N GLY A 90 15.58 -9.48 26.20
CA GLY A 90 16.56 -8.73 26.97
C GLY A 90 15.82 -8.00 28.07
N ALA A 91 15.83 -8.57 29.28
CA ALA A 91 15.38 -7.90 30.49
C ALA A 91 16.09 -8.49 31.74
N PRO A 92 16.26 -7.70 32.81
CA PRO A 92 17.46 -7.70 33.63
C PRO A 92 17.26 -8.17 35.08
N ALA A 93 18.42 -8.32 35.75
CA ALA A 93 18.72 -8.53 37.16
C ALA A 93 17.69 -8.15 38.24
N ARG A 94 17.67 -8.97 39.32
CA ARG A 94 17.63 -8.66 40.79
C ARG A 94 17.10 -9.91 41.54
N LYS A 95 17.63 -10.41 42.67
CA LYS A 95 18.31 -9.83 43.86
C LYS A 95 18.96 -10.99 44.71
N PRO A 96 19.63 -10.70 45.86
CA PRO A 96 20.74 -11.47 46.45
C PRO A 96 20.37 -12.29 47.71
N ALA A 97 21.41 -12.82 48.39
CA ALA A 97 21.48 -13.48 49.71
C ALA A 97 21.46 -15.03 49.65
N ALA A 98 22.20 -15.83 50.42
CA ALA A 98 23.27 -15.64 51.39
C ALA A 98 23.84 -17.03 51.73
N LYS A 99 25.11 -17.07 52.22
CA LYS A 99 25.73 -18.07 53.13
C LYS A 99 25.51 -19.58 52.87
N ARG A 100 26.61 -20.34 52.77
CA ARG A 100 27.30 -20.97 53.93
C ARG A 100 28.37 -21.98 53.44
N ALA A 101 29.43 -22.06 54.23
CA ALA A 101 30.65 -22.83 54.04
C ALA A 101 30.51 -24.37 54.07
N ARG A 102 31.65 -25.02 53.72
CA ARG A 102 32.14 -26.39 54.01
C ARG A 102 31.92 -27.43 52.90
N LYS A 103 33.00 -27.82 52.21
CA LYS A 103 33.87 -28.92 52.62
C LYS A 103 35.22 -28.83 51.90
#